data_AF-A0A353F7P4-F1
#
_entry.id   AF-A0A353F7P4-F1
#
_cell.length_a   1.000
_cell.length_b   1.000
_cell.length_c   1.000
_cell.angle_alpha   90.00
_cell.angle_beta   90.00
_cell.angle_gamma   90.00
#
_symmetry.space_group_name_H-M   'P 1'
#
loop_
_entity.id
_entity.type
_entity.pdbx_description
1 polymer ?
#
loop_
_entity_poly.entity_id
_entity_poly.type
_entity_poly.pdbx_seq_one_letter_code
_entity_poly.pdbx_strand_id
1 'polypeptide(L)'
;MKDSFIQGLKQNYSSSEAEQLFYMAIDHLWTLSRTDYLRDSGKEWEKDTSGLHRIVLRLLQHEPIQYIIGETLFYGLRIKLNRHTLIPRPETEELMERIKNSDLQPETILDAGSGSGCIALALKRIFPAAHCTGVDISEGALQLARQNAVLNGLEVSFRQMDILKSENLQQSFDLIVSNPPYVAEAEKENMSAGVTDHEPYTALFVPDADPLVFY
;
A
#
# COMPACT_ATOMS: atom_id res chain seq x y z
N MET A 1 -26.79 6.26 -10.40
CA MET A 1 -25.92 5.86 -9.27
C MET A 1 -24.67 6.74 -9.13
N LYS A 2 -23.80 6.80 -10.17
CA LYS A 2 -22.56 7.60 -10.16
C LYS A 2 -22.74 9.06 -9.74
N ASP A 3 -23.72 9.76 -10.30
CA ASP A 3 -23.95 11.17 -9.97
C ASP A 3 -24.28 11.37 -8.47
N SER A 4 -25.02 10.44 -7.87
CA SER A 4 -25.32 10.47 -6.43
C SER A 4 -24.07 10.23 -5.59
N PHE A 5 -23.17 9.35 -6.01
CA PHE A 5 -21.90 9.09 -5.34
C PHE A 5 -21.00 10.34 -5.39
N ILE A 6 -20.82 10.92 -6.59
CA ILE A 6 -20.03 12.13 -6.79
C ILE A 6 -20.61 13.30 -6.00
N GLN A 7 -21.93 13.48 -6.06
CA GLN A 7 -22.61 14.54 -5.31
C GLN A 7 -22.43 14.39 -3.79
N GLY A 8 -22.37 13.14 -3.29
CA GLY A 8 -22.12 12.86 -1.88
C GLY A 8 -20.72 13.26 -1.40
N LEU A 9 -19.74 13.33 -2.31
CA LEU A 9 -18.34 13.62 -1.99
C LEU A 9 -17.89 15.04 -2.34
N LYS A 10 -18.73 15.84 -3.01
CA LYS A 10 -18.38 17.16 -3.56
C LYS A 10 -17.84 18.18 -2.55
N GLN A 11 -18.05 17.98 -1.25
CA GLN A 11 -17.55 18.87 -0.20
C GLN A 11 -16.05 18.69 0.04
N ASN A 12 -15.52 17.50 -0.21
CA ASN A 12 -14.16 17.10 0.16
C ASN A 12 -13.32 16.68 -1.05
N TYR A 13 -13.95 16.37 -2.19
CA TYR A 13 -13.30 15.85 -3.38
C TYR A 13 -13.74 16.62 -4.63
N SER A 14 -12.81 16.81 -5.56
CA SER A 14 -13.15 17.26 -6.91
C SER A 14 -13.97 16.21 -7.65
N SER A 15 -14.72 16.63 -8.68
CA SER A 15 -15.52 15.69 -9.49
C SER A 15 -14.66 14.59 -10.13
N SER A 16 -13.42 14.92 -10.52
CA SER A 16 -12.48 13.95 -11.11
C SER A 16 -12.03 12.90 -10.10
N GLU A 17 -11.68 13.32 -8.88
CA GLU A 17 -11.30 12.39 -7.80
C GLU A 17 -12.48 11.52 -7.38
N ALA A 18 -13.65 12.13 -7.15
CA ALA A 18 -14.86 11.39 -6.78
C ALA A 18 -15.27 10.36 -7.86
N GLU A 19 -15.04 10.67 -9.14
CA GLU A 19 -15.24 9.73 -10.23
C GLU A 19 -14.25 8.56 -10.19
N GLN A 20 -12.97 8.80 -9.89
CA GLN A 20 -11.99 7.72 -9.72
C GLN A 20 -12.35 6.81 -8.54
N LEU A 21 -12.72 7.41 -7.40
CA LEU A 21 -13.19 6.70 -6.21
C LEU A 21 -14.43 5.85 -6.51
N PHE A 22 -15.35 6.37 -7.31
CA PHE A 22 -16.51 5.62 -7.76
C PHE A 22 -16.12 4.37 -8.54
N TYR A 23 -15.18 4.48 -9.49
CA TYR A 23 -14.74 3.31 -10.26
C TYR A 23 -14.02 2.26 -9.41
N MET A 24 -13.22 2.69 -8.42
CA MET A 24 -12.62 1.75 -7.46
C MET A 24 -13.70 1.05 -6.61
N ALA A 25 -14.72 1.80 -6.18
CA ALA A 25 -15.80 1.26 -5.36
C ALA A 25 -16.66 0.22 -6.09
N ILE A 26 -17.02 0.46 -7.36
CA ILE A 26 -17.83 -0.49 -8.13
C ILE A 26 -17.02 -1.73 -8.55
N ASP A 27 -15.72 -1.58 -8.78
CA ASP A 27 -14.83 -2.71 -9.03
C ASP A 27 -14.73 -3.59 -7.77
N HIS A 28 -14.58 -2.98 -6.60
CA HIS A 28 -14.60 -3.70 -5.33
C HIS A 28 -15.93 -4.42 -5.05
N LEU A 29 -17.06 -3.73 -5.22
CA LEU A 29 -18.37 -4.27 -4.85
C LEU A 29 -18.88 -5.32 -5.85
N TRP A 30 -18.57 -5.16 -7.15
CA TRP A 30 -19.21 -5.92 -8.23
C TRP A 30 -18.24 -6.45 -9.28
N THR A 31 -16.92 -6.29 -9.11
CA THR A 31 -15.90 -6.67 -10.11
C THR A 31 -16.20 -6.04 -11.47
N LEU A 32 -16.66 -4.78 -11.44
CA LEU A 32 -17.12 -4.04 -12.61
C LEU A 32 -16.06 -3.04 -13.03
N SER A 33 -15.43 -3.26 -14.18
CA SER A 33 -14.47 -2.30 -14.71
C SER A 33 -15.16 -1.01 -15.19
N ARG A 34 -14.40 0.08 -15.29
CA ARG A 34 -14.88 1.34 -15.91
C ARG A 34 -15.48 1.10 -17.30
N THR A 35 -14.82 0.27 -18.12
CA THR A 35 -15.28 -0.02 -19.49
C THR A 35 -16.60 -0.78 -19.48
N ASP A 36 -16.77 -1.73 -18.55
CA ASP A 36 -18.03 -2.47 -18.42
C ASP A 36 -19.17 -1.57 -17.95
N TYR A 37 -18.91 -0.69 -16.98
CA TYR A 37 -19.88 0.29 -16.50
C TYR A 37 -20.35 1.26 -17.61
N LEU A 38 -19.44 1.74 -18.45
CA LEU A 38 -19.77 2.66 -19.54
C LEU A 38 -20.49 1.96 -20.71
N ARG A 39 -20.23 0.67 -20.92
CA ARG A 39 -20.86 -0.11 -22.00
C ARG A 39 -22.30 -0.50 -21.67
N ASP A 40 -22.61 -0.72 -20.40
CA ASP A 40 -23.87 -1.31 -19.98
C ASP A 40 -24.41 -0.60 -18.73
N SER A 41 -24.91 0.62 -18.91
CA SER A 41 -25.41 1.47 -17.83
C SER A 41 -26.79 1.05 -17.27
N GLY A 42 -27.19 -0.22 -17.40
CA GLY A 42 -28.57 -0.67 -17.15
C GLY A 42 -28.76 -1.99 -16.39
N LYS A 43 -27.76 -2.50 -15.65
CA LYS A 43 -27.86 -3.81 -14.98
C LYS A 43 -28.26 -3.77 -13.51
N GLU A 44 -28.52 -4.97 -12.97
CA GLU A 44 -29.03 -5.27 -11.63
C GLU A 44 -28.23 -4.69 -10.45
N TRP A 45 -26.97 -4.32 -10.63
CA TRP A 45 -26.17 -3.68 -9.58
C TRP A 45 -26.71 -2.30 -9.17
N GLU A 46 -27.58 -1.66 -9.97
CA GLU A 46 -28.28 -0.46 -9.54
C GLU A 46 -29.37 -0.69 -8.49
N LYS A 47 -29.79 -1.95 -8.26
CA LYS A 47 -30.88 -2.28 -7.35
C LYS A 47 -30.48 -2.20 -5.86
N ASP A 48 -29.20 -2.41 -5.53
CA ASP A 48 -28.67 -2.28 -4.17
C ASP A 48 -27.42 -1.38 -4.13
N THR A 49 -27.63 -0.12 -3.72
CA THR A 49 -26.56 0.89 -3.59
C THR A 49 -26.05 1.03 -2.15
N SER A 50 -26.48 0.15 -1.22
CA SER A 50 -26.14 0.27 0.20
C SER A 50 -24.63 0.19 0.44
N GLY A 51 -23.91 -0.64 -0.32
CA GLY A 51 -22.45 -0.73 -0.28
C GLY A 51 -21.77 0.59 -0.65
N LEU A 52 -22.21 1.24 -1.73
CA LEU A 52 -21.70 2.55 -2.13
C LEU A 52 -21.97 3.62 -1.09
N HIS A 53 -23.16 3.62 -0.48
CA HIS A 53 -23.48 4.56 0.59
C HIS A 53 -22.53 4.39 1.79
N ARG A 54 -22.24 3.15 2.20
CA ARG A 54 -21.26 2.87 3.27
C ARG A 54 -19.86 3.37 2.93
N ILE A 55 -19.43 3.21 1.67
CA ILE A 55 -18.13 3.72 1.19
C ILE A 55 -18.11 5.25 1.27
N VAL A 56 -19.15 5.94 0.80
CA VAL A 56 -19.24 7.41 0.89
C VAL A 56 -19.14 7.88 2.34
N LEU A 57 -19.84 7.23 3.28
CA LEU A 57 -19.79 7.61 4.70
C LEU A 57 -18.37 7.49 5.29
N ARG A 58 -17.61 6.46 4.90
CA ARG A 58 -16.21 6.28 5.34
C ARG A 58 -15.25 7.27 4.68
N LEU A 59 -15.44 7.56 3.39
CA LEU A 59 -14.67 8.60 2.68
C LEU A 59 -14.90 10.00 3.29
N LEU A 60 -16.12 10.31 3.73
CA LEU A 60 -16.41 11.57 4.44
C LEU A 60 -15.76 11.64 5.83
N GLN A 61 -15.31 10.51 6.38
CA GLN A 61 -14.46 10.43 7.57
C GLN A 61 -12.96 10.44 7.22
N HIS A 62 -12.62 10.82 5.99
CA HIS A 62 -11.26 10.86 5.47
C HIS A 62 -10.55 9.50 5.43
N GLU A 63 -11.27 8.39 5.56
CA GLU A 63 -10.65 7.06 5.45
C GLU A 63 -10.24 6.82 3.99
N PRO A 64 -8.95 6.51 3.71
CA PRO A 64 -8.49 6.19 2.37
C PRO A 64 -9.27 5.03 1.74
N ILE A 65 -9.63 5.18 0.46
CA ILE A 65 -10.42 4.17 -0.27
C ILE A 65 -9.77 2.79 -0.27
N GLN A 66 -8.43 2.73 -0.27
CA GLN A 66 -7.67 1.48 -0.25
C GLN A 66 -7.86 0.73 1.07
N TYR A 67 -8.00 1.41 2.21
CA TYR A 67 -8.38 0.77 3.47
C TYR A 67 -9.86 0.41 3.54
N ILE A 68 -10.71 1.21 2.89
CA ILE A 68 -12.14 0.88 2.77
C ILE A 68 -12.33 -0.44 2.00
N ILE A 69 -11.61 -0.58 0.89
CA ILE A 69 -11.57 -1.76 0.01
C ILE A 69 -10.78 -2.92 0.66
N GLY A 70 -9.73 -2.60 1.44
CA GLY A 70 -8.85 -3.55 2.12
C GLY A 70 -7.63 -3.99 1.31
N GLU A 71 -7.36 -3.36 0.17
CA GLU A 71 -6.27 -3.70 -0.73
C GLU A 71 -5.96 -2.57 -1.72
N THR A 72 -4.81 -2.69 -2.39
CA THR A 72 -4.40 -1.83 -3.50
C THR A 72 -3.64 -2.65 -4.55
N LEU A 73 -3.36 -2.04 -5.69
CA LEU A 73 -2.34 -2.51 -6.61
C LEU A 73 -1.00 -1.85 -6.29
N PHE A 74 0.07 -2.63 -6.36
CA PHE A 74 1.44 -2.14 -6.35
C PHE A 74 2.26 -2.97 -7.31
N TYR A 75 2.89 -2.32 -8.29
CA TYR A 75 3.70 -2.95 -9.31
C TYR A 75 2.96 -4.14 -9.95
N GLY A 76 1.68 -3.97 -10.31
CA GLY A 76 0.84 -5.03 -10.88
C GLY A 76 0.58 -6.25 -9.97
N LEU A 77 0.92 -6.16 -8.68
CA LEU A 77 0.59 -7.13 -7.64
C LEU A 77 -0.61 -6.64 -6.84
N ARG A 78 -1.45 -7.58 -6.39
CA ARG A 78 -2.55 -7.26 -5.47
C ARG A 78 -2.03 -7.31 -4.05
N ILE A 79 -2.10 -6.20 -3.34
CA ILE A 79 -1.57 -6.05 -1.99
C ILE A 79 -2.72 -5.79 -1.04
N LYS A 80 -3.03 -6.74 -0.17
CA LYS A 80 -3.93 -6.52 0.96
C LYS A 80 -3.31 -5.53 1.93
N LEU A 81 -4.18 -4.73 2.52
CA LEU A 81 -3.85 -3.67 3.47
C LEU A 81 -4.59 -3.89 4.78
N ASN A 82 -4.00 -3.42 5.87
CA ASN A 82 -4.66 -3.28 7.15
C ASN A 82 -4.07 -2.07 7.91
N ARG A 83 -4.60 -1.80 9.10
CA ARG A 83 -4.13 -0.72 9.98
C ARG A 83 -2.66 -0.81 10.43
N HIS A 84 -1.97 -1.90 10.12
CA HIS A 84 -0.58 -2.14 10.51
C HIS A 84 0.42 -1.84 9.39
N THR A 85 -0.04 -1.52 8.18
CA THR A 85 0.83 -1.33 7.02
C THR A 85 0.49 -0.07 6.26
N LEU A 86 1.51 0.67 5.83
CA LEU A 86 1.37 1.82 4.95
C LEU A 86 0.73 1.42 3.61
N ILE A 87 -0.06 2.32 3.04
CA ILE A 87 -0.48 2.22 1.63
C ILE A 87 0.78 2.43 0.77
N PRO A 88 1.17 1.47 -0.10
CA PRO A 88 2.29 1.64 -1.02
C PRO A 88 2.17 2.93 -1.84
N ARG A 89 3.26 3.68 -1.95
CA ARG A 89 3.28 4.99 -2.60
C ARG A 89 3.76 4.90 -4.06
N PRO A 90 3.26 5.73 -4.99
CA PRO A 90 3.69 5.74 -6.38
C PRO A 90 5.20 5.92 -6.56
N GLU A 91 5.84 6.73 -5.72
CA GLU A 91 7.28 6.97 -5.72
C GLU A 91 8.07 5.67 -5.45
N THR A 92 7.49 4.75 -4.68
CA THR A 92 8.08 3.42 -4.45
C THR A 92 8.03 2.55 -5.70
N GLU A 93 7.05 2.73 -6.60
CA GLU A 93 7.06 2.06 -7.91
C GLU A 93 8.15 2.61 -8.83
N GLU A 94 8.45 3.92 -8.77
CA GLU A 94 9.57 4.50 -9.51
C GLU A 94 10.91 3.92 -9.07
N LEU A 95 11.09 3.66 -7.76
CA LEU A 95 12.25 2.95 -7.24
C LEU A 95 12.36 1.54 -7.84
N MET A 96 11.24 0.80 -7.92
CA MET A 96 11.24 -0.53 -8.53
C MET A 96 11.63 -0.50 -10.01
N GLU A 97 11.15 0.48 -10.77
CA GLU A 97 11.56 0.66 -12.17
C GLU A 97 13.04 1.01 -12.31
N ARG A 98 13.60 1.84 -11.41
CA ARG A 98 15.05 2.12 -11.41
C ARG A 98 15.88 0.86 -11.16
N ILE A 99 15.48 0.04 -10.19
CA ILE A 99 16.16 -1.22 -9.87
C ILE A 99 16.06 -2.19 -11.05
N LYS A 100 14.87 -2.36 -11.64
CA LYS A 100 14.65 -3.24 -12.79
C LYS A 100 15.48 -2.84 -14.02
N ASN A 101 15.67 -1.55 -14.24
CA ASN A 101 16.45 -1.03 -15.38
C ASN A 101 17.96 -0.91 -15.08
N SER A 102 18.41 -1.37 -13.91
CA SER A 102 19.84 -1.45 -13.59
C SER A 102 20.45 -2.74 -14.13
N ASP A 103 21.78 -2.78 -14.24
CA ASP A 103 22.53 -3.99 -14.61
C ASP A 103 22.73 -4.98 -13.43
N LEU A 104 22.02 -4.77 -12.32
CA LEU A 104 22.11 -5.63 -11.14
C LEU A 104 21.52 -7.01 -11.42
N GLN A 105 22.18 -8.05 -10.90
CA GLN A 105 21.69 -9.43 -10.88
C GLN A 105 21.87 -10.00 -9.47
N PRO A 106 21.12 -9.49 -8.47
CA PRO A 106 21.28 -9.91 -7.09
C PRO A 106 20.79 -11.34 -6.89
N GLU A 107 21.56 -12.15 -6.17
CA GLU A 107 21.12 -13.49 -5.74
C GLU A 107 20.39 -13.41 -4.40
N THR A 108 20.76 -12.44 -3.56
CA THR A 108 20.21 -12.23 -2.22
C THR A 108 19.74 -10.79 -2.04
N ILE A 109 18.46 -10.62 -1.64
CA ILE A 109 17.81 -9.31 -1.53
C ILE A 109 17.21 -9.15 -0.13
N LEU A 110 17.43 -7.99 0.49
CA LEU A 110 16.76 -7.57 1.73
C LEU A 110 15.84 -6.38 1.47
N ASP A 111 14.60 -6.48 1.94
CA ASP A 111 13.65 -5.38 2.08
C ASP A 111 13.52 -5.03 3.58
N ALA A 112 14.03 -3.86 3.99
CA ALA A 112 14.02 -3.40 5.37
C ALA A 112 12.83 -2.46 5.62
N GLY A 113 12.02 -2.77 6.64
CA GLY A 113 10.74 -2.07 6.85
C GLY A 113 9.66 -2.56 5.87
N SER A 114 9.57 -3.87 5.69
CA SER A 114 8.82 -4.49 4.60
C SER A 114 7.31 -4.21 4.63
N GLY A 115 6.73 -3.90 5.79
CA GLY A 115 5.34 -3.51 5.93
C GLY A 115 4.38 -4.57 5.35
N SER A 116 3.64 -4.19 4.29
CA SER A 116 2.74 -5.09 3.56
C SER A 116 3.44 -6.12 2.66
N GLY A 117 4.78 -6.08 2.60
CA GLY A 117 5.62 -6.90 1.72
C GLY A 117 5.70 -6.38 0.29
N CYS A 118 5.11 -5.22 -0.02
CA CYS A 118 4.95 -4.75 -1.39
C CYS A 118 6.29 -4.63 -2.16
N ILE A 119 7.34 -4.11 -1.51
CA ILE A 119 8.69 -3.99 -2.08
C ILE A 119 9.31 -5.38 -2.27
N ALA A 120 9.40 -6.20 -1.21
CA ALA A 120 9.96 -7.55 -1.30
C ALA A 120 9.31 -8.40 -2.39
N LEU A 121 7.98 -8.31 -2.54
CA LEU A 121 7.22 -9.03 -3.56
C LEU A 121 7.48 -8.48 -4.97
N ALA A 122 7.54 -7.16 -5.14
CA ALA A 122 7.90 -6.56 -6.43
C ALA A 122 9.33 -6.95 -6.85
N LEU A 123 10.29 -6.92 -5.92
CA LEU A 123 11.66 -7.37 -6.15
C LEU A 123 11.72 -8.86 -6.53
N LYS A 124 10.96 -9.72 -5.84
CA LYS A 124 10.87 -11.14 -6.20
C LYS A 124 10.28 -11.35 -7.60
N ARG A 125 9.35 -10.49 -8.03
CA ARG A 125 8.81 -10.53 -9.39
C ARG A 125 9.82 -10.06 -10.44
N ILE A 126 10.62 -9.03 -10.13
CA ILE A 126 11.67 -8.51 -11.01
C ILE A 126 12.83 -9.51 -11.13
N PHE A 127 13.22 -10.14 -10.02
CA PHE A 127 14.31 -11.12 -9.95
C PHE A 127 13.80 -12.49 -9.45
N PRO A 128 13.16 -13.30 -10.32
CA PRO A 128 12.56 -14.58 -9.90
C PRO A 128 13.55 -15.57 -9.28
N ALA A 129 14.82 -15.52 -9.70
CA ALA A 129 15.88 -16.39 -9.18
C ALA A 129 16.42 -15.95 -7.81
N ALA A 130 16.24 -14.69 -7.42
CA ALA A 130 16.79 -14.16 -6.18
C ALA A 130 16.05 -14.69 -4.93
N HIS A 131 16.79 -14.85 -3.84
CA HIS A 131 16.24 -15.06 -2.51
C HIS A 131 15.90 -13.71 -1.87
N CYS A 132 14.61 -13.41 -1.78
CA CYS A 132 14.12 -12.18 -1.16
C CYS A 132 13.75 -12.42 0.30
N THR A 133 14.25 -11.56 1.19
CA THR A 133 13.87 -11.50 2.60
C THR A 133 13.27 -10.14 2.93
N GLY A 134 12.07 -10.10 3.47
CA GLY A 134 11.47 -8.92 4.08
C GLY A 134 11.64 -8.93 5.60
N VAL A 135 12.02 -7.80 6.18
CA VAL A 135 12.10 -7.64 7.64
C VAL A 135 11.30 -6.43 8.10
N ASP A 136 10.67 -6.57 9.26
CA ASP A 136 9.91 -5.48 9.88
C ASP A 136 9.90 -5.68 11.41
N ILE A 137 9.76 -4.58 12.15
CA ILE A 137 9.60 -4.62 13.61
C ILE A 137 8.20 -5.13 14.02
N SER A 138 7.21 -4.94 13.15
CA SER A 138 5.81 -5.27 13.38
C SER A 138 5.48 -6.67 12.88
N GLU A 139 5.27 -7.62 13.80
CA GLU A 139 4.78 -8.97 13.43
C GLU A 139 3.39 -8.92 12.77
N GLY A 140 2.55 -7.94 13.14
CA GLY A 140 1.25 -7.73 12.49
C GLY A 140 1.37 -7.34 11.01
N ALA A 141 2.40 -6.57 10.65
CA ALA A 141 2.73 -6.26 9.26
C ALA A 141 3.25 -7.51 8.53
N LEU A 142 4.18 -8.26 9.15
CA LEU A 142 4.74 -9.48 8.55
C LEU A 142 3.71 -10.59 8.33
N GLN A 143 2.71 -10.72 9.20
CA GLN A 143 1.58 -11.63 8.95
C GLN A 143 0.83 -11.27 7.66
N LEU A 144 0.59 -9.97 7.43
CA LEU A 144 -0.04 -9.49 6.19
C LEU A 144 0.88 -9.69 4.98
N ALA A 145 2.18 -9.41 5.12
CA ALA A 145 3.17 -9.64 4.07
C ALA A 145 3.21 -11.10 3.60
N ARG A 146 3.17 -12.06 4.54
CA ARG A 146 3.06 -13.49 4.22
C ARG A 146 1.75 -13.82 3.50
N GLN A 147 0.63 -13.21 3.89
CA GLN A 147 -0.64 -13.38 3.18
C GLN A 147 -0.57 -12.83 1.75
N ASN A 148 0.08 -11.68 1.54
CA ASN A 148 0.29 -11.09 0.22
C ASN A 148 1.22 -11.94 -0.65
N ALA A 149 2.23 -12.58 -0.06
CA ALA A 149 3.10 -13.53 -0.77
C ALA A 149 2.30 -14.72 -1.31
N VAL A 150 1.46 -15.34 -0.44
CA VAL A 150 0.57 -16.42 -0.85
C VAL A 150 -0.43 -15.96 -1.92
N LEU A 151 -1.04 -14.79 -1.74
CA LEU A 151 -2.00 -14.20 -2.69
C LEU A 151 -1.42 -14.05 -4.10
N ASN A 152 -0.15 -13.66 -4.19
CA ASN A 152 0.54 -13.43 -5.47
C ASN A 152 1.34 -14.64 -5.95
N GLY A 153 1.33 -15.76 -5.23
CA GLY A 153 2.10 -16.97 -5.58
C GLY A 153 3.61 -16.75 -5.60
N LEU A 154 4.12 -15.84 -4.76
CA LEU A 154 5.54 -15.48 -4.69
C LEU A 154 6.17 -16.04 -3.42
N GLU A 155 7.38 -16.59 -3.55
CA GLU A 155 8.15 -17.10 -2.43
C GLU A 155 9.09 -16.02 -1.89
N VAL A 156 8.76 -15.49 -0.70
CA VAL A 156 9.55 -14.48 0.01
C VAL A 156 9.61 -14.87 1.48
N SER A 157 10.80 -14.77 2.07
CA SER A 157 11.00 -15.04 3.50
C SER A 157 10.71 -13.79 4.32
N PHE A 158 9.97 -13.91 5.42
CA PHE A 158 9.63 -12.79 6.31
C PHE A 158 9.99 -13.08 7.75
N ARG A 159 10.84 -12.23 8.35
CA ARG A 159 11.26 -12.37 9.75
C ARG A 159 11.16 -11.05 10.52
N GLN A 160 10.78 -11.14 11.79
CA GLN A 160 10.72 -9.97 12.67
C GLN A 160 12.12 -9.51 13.05
N MET A 161 12.38 -8.22 12.89
CA MET A 161 13.68 -7.62 13.17
C MET A 161 13.52 -6.11 13.41
N ASP A 162 14.17 -5.60 14.46
CA ASP A 162 14.36 -4.17 14.67
C ASP A 162 15.68 -3.76 14.03
N ILE A 163 15.62 -3.07 12.88
CA ILE A 163 16.82 -2.73 12.10
C ILE A 163 17.78 -1.80 12.88
N LEU A 164 17.26 -0.97 13.78
CA LEU A 164 18.06 -0.04 14.58
C LEU A 164 18.82 -0.75 15.70
N LYS A 165 18.39 -1.96 16.10
CA LYS A 165 19.03 -2.77 17.14
C LYS A 165 19.79 -3.97 16.58
N SER A 166 19.79 -4.14 15.27
CA SER A 166 20.37 -5.32 14.63
C SER A 166 21.83 -5.09 14.28
N GLU A 167 22.73 -5.63 15.09
CA GLU A 167 24.19 -5.51 14.86
C GLU A 167 24.71 -6.47 13.78
N ASN A 168 23.94 -7.52 13.44
CA ASN A 168 24.33 -8.50 12.43
C ASN A 168 23.09 -9.10 11.73
N LEU A 169 23.06 -8.99 10.39
CA LEU A 169 21.98 -9.54 9.55
C LEU A 169 22.09 -11.07 9.33
N GLN A 170 23.11 -11.71 9.89
CA GLN A 170 23.48 -13.13 9.81
C GLN A 170 23.95 -13.60 8.42
N GLN A 171 23.76 -12.79 7.39
CA GLN A 171 24.24 -13.02 6.03
C GLN A 171 24.48 -11.68 5.32
N SER A 172 25.26 -11.71 4.25
CA SER A 172 25.39 -10.58 3.32
C SER A 172 24.23 -10.56 2.32
N PHE A 173 23.93 -9.39 1.78
CA PHE A 173 22.94 -9.20 0.73
C PHE A 173 23.56 -8.44 -0.44
N ASP A 174 23.23 -8.86 -1.66
CA ASP A 174 23.68 -8.19 -2.90
C ASP A 174 22.91 -6.89 -3.15
N LEU A 175 21.67 -6.84 -2.66
CA LEU A 175 20.81 -5.66 -2.74
C LEU A 175 20.03 -5.49 -1.43
N ILE A 176 20.09 -4.28 -0.87
CA ILE A 176 19.25 -3.86 0.26
C ILE A 176 18.38 -2.71 -0.23
N VAL A 177 17.07 -2.84 -0.02
CA VAL A 177 16.07 -1.83 -0.34
C VAL A 177 15.31 -1.50 0.94
N SER A 178 14.96 -0.23 1.10
CA SER A 178 14.18 0.24 2.24
C SER A 178 13.35 1.44 1.83
N ASN A 179 12.15 1.53 2.39
CA ASN A 179 11.36 2.76 2.41
C ASN A 179 11.00 3.06 3.87
N PRO A 180 11.98 3.51 4.67
CA PRO A 180 11.80 3.67 6.11
C PRO A 180 10.90 4.87 6.41
N PRO A 181 10.38 4.99 7.64
CA PRO A 181 9.76 6.23 8.12
C PRO A 181 10.76 7.38 8.03
N TYR A 182 10.29 8.56 7.59
CA TYR A 182 11.14 9.74 7.41
C TYR A 182 10.46 11.06 7.80
N VAL A 183 9.20 11.03 8.26
CA VAL A 183 8.45 12.24 8.60
C VAL A 183 8.70 12.60 10.07
N ALA A 184 9.20 13.80 10.35
CA ALA A 184 9.36 14.24 11.74
C ALA A 184 7.98 14.38 12.44
N GLU A 185 7.90 14.12 13.75
CA GLU A 185 6.64 14.21 14.50
C GLU A 185 6.01 15.61 14.41
N ALA A 186 6.84 16.67 14.42
CA ALA A 186 6.42 18.05 14.26
C ALA A 186 5.74 18.33 12.90
N GLU A 187 6.03 17.54 11.87
CA GLU A 187 5.42 17.71 10.54
C GLU A 187 4.00 17.18 10.47
N LYS A 188 3.55 16.42 11.48
CA LYS A 188 2.19 15.88 11.57
C LYS A 188 1.10 16.94 11.43
N GLU A 189 1.34 18.16 11.92
CA GLU A 189 0.36 19.27 11.84
C GLU A 189 0.06 19.70 10.40
N ASN A 190 0.97 19.43 9.46
CA ASN A 190 0.82 19.79 8.05
C ASN A 190 0.30 18.63 7.19
N MET A 191 0.04 17.46 7.77
CA MET A 191 -0.42 16.27 7.06
C MET A 191 -1.95 16.21 6.98
N SER A 192 -2.46 15.58 5.93
CA SER A 192 -3.90 15.35 5.78
C SER A 192 -4.41 14.37 6.85
N ALA A 193 -5.63 14.59 7.35
CA ALA A 193 -6.30 13.72 8.32
C ALA A 193 -6.35 12.25 7.88
N GLY A 194 -6.49 12.00 6.58
CA GLY A 194 -6.50 10.64 6.02
C GLY A 194 -5.21 9.86 6.26
N VAL A 195 -4.08 10.55 6.39
CA VAL A 195 -2.77 9.93 6.68
C VAL A 195 -2.56 9.83 8.19
N THR A 196 -2.82 10.89 8.95
CA THR A 196 -2.55 10.93 10.40
C THR A 196 -3.45 9.99 11.21
N ASP A 197 -4.68 9.76 10.74
CA ASP A 197 -5.71 9.08 11.52
C ASP A 197 -5.85 7.58 11.15
N HIS A 198 -5.42 7.19 9.95
CA HIS A 198 -5.68 5.85 9.39
C HIS A 198 -4.42 5.05 9.05
N GLU A 199 -3.25 5.68 8.94
CA GLU A 199 -2.00 4.98 8.68
C GLU A 199 -1.19 4.73 9.97
N PRO A 200 -0.42 3.63 10.04
CA PRO A 200 0.31 3.29 11.26
C PRO A 200 1.42 4.29 11.57
N TYR A 201 1.40 4.83 12.78
CA TYR A 201 2.39 5.81 13.28
C TYR A 201 3.84 5.38 13.03
N THR A 202 4.15 4.11 13.33
CA THR A 202 5.49 3.54 13.20
C THR A 202 5.99 3.41 11.76
N ALA A 203 5.11 3.53 10.76
CA ALA A 203 5.49 3.52 9.35
C ALA A 203 5.67 4.93 8.76
N LEU A 204 5.31 5.97 9.52
CA LEU A 204 5.34 7.36 9.06
C LEU A 204 6.40 8.17 9.80
N PHE A 205 6.41 8.09 11.13
CA PHE A 205 7.09 9.07 11.96
C PHE A 205 8.43 8.61 12.52
N VAL A 206 9.34 9.59 12.62
CA VAL A 206 10.64 9.51 13.30
C VAL A 206 10.72 10.60 14.38
N PRO A 207 11.51 10.42 15.45
CA PRO A 207 11.66 11.44 16.48
C PRO A 207 12.22 12.75 15.91
N ASP A 208 11.67 13.90 16.33
CA ASP A 208 12.14 15.23 15.89
C ASP A 208 13.63 15.47 16.16
N ALA A 209 14.15 14.85 17.22
CA ALA A 209 15.56 14.97 17.61
C ALA A 209 16.51 14.20 16.68
N ASP A 210 16.00 13.24 15.92
CA ASP A 210 16.78 12.41 14.99
C ASP A 210 15.94 12.00 13.76
N PRO A 211 15.65 12.96 12.86
CA PRO A 211 14.81 12.71 11.69
C PRO A 211 15.46 11.79 10.65
N LEU A 212 16.74 11.47 10.82
CA LEU A 212 17.50 10.61 9.92
C LEU A 212 17.90 9.28 10.55
N VAL A 213 17.28 8.87 11.66
CA VAL A 213 17.65 7.67 12.45
C VAL A 213 17.81 6.37 11.65
N PHE A 214 17.16 6.25 10.49
CA PHE A 214 17.23 5.07 9.61
C PHE A 214 18.29 5.15 8.49
N TYR A 215 19.01 6.27 8.36
CA TYR A 215 20.01 6.55 7.31
C TYR A 215 21.42 6.64 7.88
#